data_AF-A0AAE8U8R1-F1
#
_entry.id   AF-A0AAE8U8R1-F1
#
_cell.length_a   1.000
_cell.length_b   1.000
_cell.length_c   1.000
_cell.angle_alpha   90.00
_cell.angle_beta   90.00
_cell.angle_gamma   90.00
#
_symmetry.space_group_name_H-M   'P 1'
#
loop_
_entity.id
_entity.type
_entity.pdbx_description
1 polymer ?
#
loop_
_entity_poly.entity_id
_entity_poly.type
_entity_poly.pdbx_seq_one_letter_code
_entity_poly.pdbx_strand_id
1 'polypeptide(L)' 'MRKVRGVEALITYLQSINCPMSKTTIYNLMRTNSIPFNKPSPGILLFDLDKIDRWLDGDSHQAKQDAQ' A
#
# COMPACT_ATOMS: atom_id res chain seq x y z
N MET A 1 14.13 -5.56 -1.44
CA MET A 1 14.05 -4.48 -0.43
C MET A 1 13.86 -3.14 -1.13
N ARG A 2 12.68 -2.91 -1.70
CA ARG A 2 12.31 -1.62 -2.28
C ARG A 2 11.24 -0.99 -1.40
N LYS A 3 11.49 0.19 -0.83
CA LYS A 3 10.55 0.84 0.08
C LYS A 3 10.36 2.29 -0.30
N VAL A 4 9.12 2.77 -0.21
CA VAL A 4 8.76 4.16 -0.47
C VAL A 4 8.04 4.75 0.73
N ARG A 5 8.27 6.04 0.99
CA ARG A 5 7.67 6.76 2.11
C ARG A 5 6.53 7.64 1.62
N GLY A 6 5.36 7.46 2.22
CA GLY A 6 4.16 8.24 1.92
C GLY A 6 3.42 7.78 0.67
N VAL A 7 2.17 8.25 0.56
CA VAL A 7 1.25 7.86 -0.51
C VAL A 7 1.68 8.42 -1.86
N GLU A 8 2.23 9.64 -1.91
CA GLU A 8 2.70 10.25 -3.16
C GLU A 8 3.78 9.39 -3.84
N ALA A 9 4.76 8.91 -3.07
CA ALA A 9 5.82 8.06 -3.61
C ALA A 9 5.29 6.71 -4.10
N LEU A 10 4.25 6.16 -3.45
CA LEU A 10 3.57 4.97 -3.94
C LEU A 10 2.81 5.24 -5.25
N ILE A 11 2.13 6.39 -5.38
CA ILE A 11 1.44 6.76 -6.63
C ILE A 11 2.43 6.84 -7.78
N THR A 12 3.58 7.50 -7.58
CA THR A 12 4.63 7.59 -8.60
C THR A 12 5.14 6.21 -9.01
N TYR A 13 5.34 5.31 -8.04
CA TYR A 13 5.73 3.94 -8.33
C TYR A 13 4.66 3.19 -9.14
N LEU A 14 3.41 3.25 -8.69
CA LEU A 14 2.26 2.62 -9.35
C LEU A 14 2.08 3.12 -10.79
N GLN A 15 2.31 4.41 -11.02
CA GLN A 15 2.35 4.98 -12.37
C GLN A 15 3.49 4.40 -13.22
N SER A 16 4.69 4.23 -12.65
CA SER A 16 5.85 3.69 -13.38
C SER A 16 5.68 2.23 -13.82
N ILE A 17 4.85 1.46 -13.13
CA ILE A 17 4.55 0.06 -13.46
C ILE A 17 3.24 -0.10 -14.25
N ASN A 18 2.71 0.98 -14.84
CA ASN A 18 1.43 1.02 -15.58
C ASN A 18 0.20 0.59 -14.76
N CYS A 19 0.22 0.78 -13.44
CA CYS A 19 -0.91 0.53 -12.55
C CYS A 19 -1.35 1.82 -11.80
N PRO A 20 -1.72 2.90 -12.51
CA PRO A 20 -2.02 4.17 -11.86
C PRO A 20 -3.22 4.05 -10.91
N MET A 21 -3.03 4.46 -9.65
CA MET A 21 -4.11 4.56 -8.66
C MET A 21 -4.24 5.98 -8.13
N SER A 22 -5.49 6.41 -7.89
CA SER A 22 -5.75 7.70 -7.28
C SER A 22 -5.35 7.68 -5.79
N LYS A 23 -4.94 8.85 -5.28
CA LYS A 23 -4.67 9.06 -3.85
C LYS A 23 -5.83 8.62 -2.96
N THR A 24 -7.06 8.97 -3.37
CA THR A 24 -8.29 8.58 -2.66
C THR A 24 -8.46 7.05 -2.63
N THR A 25 -8.19 6.36 -3.74
CA THR A 25 -8.24 4.88 -3.80
C THR A 25 -7.25 4.26 -2.83
N ILE A 26 -6.01 4.75 -2.80
CA ILE A 26 -4.98 4.22 -1.89
C ILE A 26 -5.39 4.45 -0.43
N TYR A 27 -5.89 5.64 -0.07
CA TYR A 27 -6.39 5.87 1.28
C TYR A 27 -7.58 4.99 1.65
N ASN A 28 -8.49 4.73 0.71
CA ASN A 28 -9.60 3.81 0.94
C ASN A 28 -9.08 2.39 1.21
N LEU A 29 -8.13 1.91 0.41
CA LEU A 29 -7.50 0.59 0.59
C LEU A 29 -6.74 0.50 1.91
N MET A 30 -6.06 1.57 2.33
CA MET A 30 -5.41 1.63 3.63
C MET A 30 -6.43 1.59 4.77
N ARG A 31 -7.57 2.28 4.62
CA ARG A 31 -8.66 2.28 5.60
C ARG A 31 -9.27 0.89 5.75
N THR A 32 -9.38 0.13 4.65
CA THR A 32 -9.91 -1.24 4.65
C THR A 32 -8.82 -2.30 4.88
N ASN A 33 -7.59 -1.89 5.20
CA ASN A 33 -6.41 -2.78 5.31
C ASN A 33 -6.23 -3.73 4.10
N SER A 34 -6.69 -3.30 2.93
CA SER A 34 -6.64 -4.09 1.69
C SER A 34 -5.36 -3.89 0.91
N ILE A 35 -4.50 -2.94 1.29
CA ILE A 35 -3.19 -2.71 0.69
C ILE A 35 -2.10 -2.88 1.77
N PRO A 36 -0.95 -3.51 1.47
CA PRO A 36 0.12 -3.66 2.44
C PRO A 36 0.82 -2.33 2.72
N PHE A 37 0.75 -1.86 3.96
CA PHE A 37 1.47 -0.68 4.43
C PHE A 37 2.04 -0.91 5.84
N ASN A 38 3.10 -0.18 6.18
CA ASN A 38 3.72 -0.17 7.50
C ASN A 38 3.66 1.24 8.10
N LYS A 39 3.41 1.32 9.41
CA LYS A 39 3.47 2.56 10.19
C LYS A 39 4.47 2.39 11.34
N PRO A 40 5.77 2.63 11.10
CA PRO A 40 6.79 2.47 12.14
C PRO A 40 6.71 3.55 13.22
N SER A 41 6.10 4.70 12.92
CA SER A 41 5.92 5.80 13.87
C SER A 41 4.68 6.62 13.51
N PRO A 42 4.08 7.37 14.46
CA PRO A 42 2.99 8.29 14.17
C PRO A 42 3.34 9.25 13.03
N GLY A 43 2.48 9.36 12.02
CA GLY A 43 2.70 10.23 10.86
C GLY A 43 3.65 9.67 9.78
N ILE A 44 4.29 8.51 10.00
CA ILE A 44 5.14 7.87 8.99
C ILE A 44 4.38 6.72 8.33
N LEU A 45 4.22 6.83 7.02
CA LEU A 45 3.70 5.76 6.15
C LEU A 45 4.83 5.22 5.29
N LEU A 46 4.99 3.90 5.32
CA LEU A 46 6.01 3.19 4.56
C LEU A 46 5.35 2.05 3.77
N PHE A 47 5.63 1.98 2.49
CA PHE A 47 5.17 0.90 1.62
C PHE A 47 6.36 0.08 1.18
N ASP A 48 6.25 -1.23 1.32
CA ASP A 48 7.23 -2.18 0.80
C ASP A 48 6.78 -2.58 -0.60
N LEU A 49 7.50 -2.13 -1.61
CA LEU A 49 7.14 -2.35 -3.01
C LEU A 49 7.14 -3.84 -3.35
N ASP A 50 7.97 -4.65 -2.71
CA ASP A 50 7.98 -6.10 -2.93
C ASP A 50 6.69 -6.76 -2.40
N LYS A 51 6.06 -6.18 -1.36
CA LYS A 51 4.73 -6.60 -0.90
C LYS A 51 3.62 -6.05 -1.78
N ILE A 52 3.76 -4.83 -2.27
CA ILE A 52 2.79 -4.20 -3.18
C ILE A 52 2.71 -5.00 -4.48
N ASP A 53 3.85 -5.39 -5.05
CA ASP A 53 3.88 -6.18 -6.28
C ASP A 53 3.17 -7.52 -6.09
N ARG A 54 3.46 -8.25 -5.00
CA ARG A 54 2.75 -9.50 -4.67
C ARG A 54 1.25 -9.30 -4.47
N TRP A 55 0.87 -8.18 -3.86
CA TRP A 55 -0.53 -7.82 -3.68
C TRP A 55 -1.21 -7.54 -5.03
N LEU A 56 -0.53 -6.86 -5.95
CA LEU A 56 -1.02 -6.61 -7.31
C LEU A 56 -1.10 -7.91 -8.14
N ASP A 57 -0.17 -8.85 -7.93
CA ASP A 57 -0.15 -10.16 -8.59
C ASP A 57 -1.29 -11.09 -8.13
N GLY A 58 -2.11 -10.66 -7.16
CA GLY A 58 -3.31 -11.40 -6.75
C GLY A 58 -3.11 -12.30 -5.54
N ASP A 59 -2.04 -12.11 -4.74
CA ASP A 59 -1.89 -12.74 -3.43
C ASP A 59 -2.78 -12.04 -2.39
N SER A 60 -4.08 -11.96 -2.71
CA SER A 60 -5.16 -11.48 -1.85
C SER A 60 -5.48 -12.52 -0.79
N HIS A 61 -4.53 -12.83 0.09
CA HIS A 61 -4.85 -13.41 1.38
C HIS A 61 -5.46 -12.33 2.26
N GLN A 62 -6.78 -12.35 2.28
CA GLN A 62 -7.70 -11.62 3.14
C GLN A 62 -7.23 -11.57 4.60
N ALA A 63 -6.61 -10.48 5.05
CA ALA A 63 -6.41 -10.21 6.47
C ALA A 63 -7.60 -9.41 7.00
N LYS A 64 -8.67 -10.13 7.36
CA LYS A 64 -9.52 -9.70 8.48
C LYS A 64 -8.63 -9.70 9.73
N GLN A 65 -8.51 -8.56 10.40
CA GLN A 65 -8.09 -8.43 11.80
C GLN A 65 -8.05 -6.93 12.15
N ASP A 66 -8.51 -6.44 13.28
CA ASP A 66 -9.63 -6.76 14.16
C ASP A 66 -9.90 -5.42 14.86
N ALA A 67 -11.16 -5.09 15.06
CA ALA A 67 -11.52 -4.03 15.97
C ALA A 67 -11.19 -4.51 17.38
N GLN A 68 -10.39 -3.75 18.12
CA GLN A 68 -10.35 -3.81 19.57
C GLN A 68 -10.19 -2.40 20.14
#